data_AF-A0A7Y9DYM7-F1
#
_entry.id   AF-A0A7Y9DYM7-F1
#
_cell.length_a   1.000
_cell.length_b   1.000
_cell.length_c   1.000
_cell.angle_alpha   90.00
_cell.angle_beta   90.00
_cell.angle_gamma   90.00
#
_symmetry.space_group_name_H-M   'P 1'
#
loop_
_entity.id
_entity.type
_entity.pdbx_description
1 polymer ?
#
loop_
_entity_poly.entity_id
_entity_poly.type
_entity_poly.pdbx_seq_one_letter_code
_entity_poly.pdbx_strand_id
1 'polypeptide(L)'
;MTTTGRIYREVYARRRGKAPSDITEILDYDDSDHVVVAASTLLQAVTGRAPESPGARRALFWLVHWGYGSAVGAAHAELRHRLGEPGAGVTFFLGCQTMALSLFPVLGDTPVPWRWTTRLMTVSVLQHVAYAAAVAGADAALDRVGR
;
A
#
# COMPACT_ATOMS: atom_id res chain seq x y z
N MET A 1 20.37 -8.79 -16.98
CA MET A 1 19.10 -8.04 -16.89
C MET A 1 18.32 -8.30 -18.18
N THR A 2 17.09 -8.81 -18.11
CA THR A 2 16.31 -9.15 -19.32
C THR A 2 15.84 -7.88 -20.04
N THR A 3 15.67 -7.93 -21.36
CA THR A 3 15.22 -6.80 -22.21
C THR A 3 13.94 -6.14 -21.68
N THR A 4 13.01 -6.96 -21.17
CA THR A 4 11.76 -6.52 -20.55
C THR A 4 11.97 -5.71 -19.27
N GLY A 5 12.97 -6.07 -18.45
CA GLY A 5 13.31 -5.33 -17.23
C GLY A 5 13.90 -3.93 -17.52
N ARG A 6 14.61 -3.78 -18.64
CA ARG A 6 15.15 -2.48 -19.08
C ARG A 6 14.02 -1.54 -19.52
N ILE A 7 13.08 -2.03 -20.33
CA ILE A 7 11.93 -1.24 -20.81
C ILE A 7 11.06 -0.77 -19.65
N TYR A 8 10.79 -1.64 -18.67
CA TYR A 8 9.99 -1.27 -17.50
C TYR A 8 10.68 -0.19 -16.66
N ARG A 9 12.00 -0.31 -16.48
CA ARG A 9 12.81 0.68 -15.76
C ARG A 9 12.82 2.04 -16.49
N GLU A 10 12.93 2.04 -17.81
CA GLU A 10 12.86 3.27 -18.63
C GLU A 10 11.49 3.94 -18.54
N VAL A 11 10.41 3.16 -18.63
CA VAL A 11 9.04 3.68 -18.48
C VAL A 11 8.81 4.25 -17.07
N TYR A 12 9.26 3.55 -16.04
CA TYR A 12 9.17 4.00 -14.64
C TYR A 12 9.99 5.28 -14.39
N ALA A 13 11.24 5.33 -14.87
CA ALA A 13 12.09 6.52 -14.81
C ALA A 13 11.42 7.73 -15.45
N ARG A 14 10.87 7.54 -16.66
CA ARG A 14 10.22 8.62 -17.41
C ARG A 14 8.98 9.14 -16.70
N ARG A 15 8.17 8.26 -16.08
CA ARG A 15 6.97 8.64 -15.32
C ARG A 15 7.30 9.39 -14.02
N ARG A 16 8.46 9.11 -13.41
CA ARG A 16 8.88 9.67 -12.10
C ARG A 16 9.91 10.79 -12.22
N GLY A 17 10.35 11.16 -13.43
CA GLY A 17 11.38 12.18 -13.65
C GLY A 17 12.76 11.79 -13.09
N LYS A 18 13.04 10.49 -12.97
CA LYS A 18 14.32 9.95 -12.45
C LYS A 18 15.18 9.44 -13.61
N ALA A 19 16.51 9.48 -13.48
CA ALA A 19 17.36 8.81 -14.45
C ALA A 19 17.25 7.29 -14.27
N PRO A 20 17.24 6.47 -15.35
CA PRO A 20 17.21 5.01 -15.24
C PRO A 20 18.36 4.42 -14.41
N SER A 21 19.49 5.12 -14.32
CA SER A 21 20.64 4.78 -13.47
C SER A 21 20.33 4.86 -11.98
N ASP A 22 19.43 5.77 -11.60
CA ASP A 22 19.10 6.07 -10.20
C ASP A 22 18.05 5.08 -9.65
N ILE A 23 17.45 4.30 -10.53
CA ILE A 23 16.51 3.23 -10.18
C ILE A 23 17.32 1.97 -9.92
N THR A 24 17.66 1.70 -8.66
CA THR A 24 18.35 0.48 -8.26
C THR A 24 17.39 -0.72 -8.18
N GLU A 25 16.14 -0.50 -7.75
CA GLU A 25 15.02 -1.45 -7.78
C GLU A 25 13.80 -0.84 -8.53
N ILE A 26 13.07 -1.66 -9.29
CA ILE A 26 11.93 -1.23 -10.14
C ILE A 26 10.74 -0.72 -9.29
N LEU A 27 10.73 -1.01 -7.99
CA LEU A 27 9.81 -0.46 -7.02
C LEU A 27 10.62 -0.19 -5.74
N ASP A 28 10.71 1.06 -5.32
CA ASP A 28 11.07 1.38 -3.95
C ASP A 28 9.74 1.49 -3.19
N TYR A 29 9.49 0.54 -2.29
CA TYR A 29 8.22 0.44 -1.58
C TYR A 29 7.96 1.71 -0.75
N ASP A 30 9.00 2.28 -0.15
CA ASP A 30 8.95 3.49 0.68
C ASP A 30 8.77 4.79 -0.13
N ASP A 31 9.13 4.77 -1.42
CA ASP A 31 9.08 5.94 -2.32
C ASP A 31 8.00 5.82 -3.40
N SER A 32 7.03 4.93 -3.22
CA SER A 32 5.99 4.67 -4.22
C SER A 32 4.66 5.34 -3.88
N ASP A 33 4.24 6.29 -4.73
CA ASP A 33 2.91 6.94 -4.70
C ASP A 33 1.74 5.98 -5.02
N HIS A 34 1.93 4.66 -4.90
CA HIS A 34 1.02 3.63 -5.40
C HIS A 34 -0.39 3.76 -4.84
N VAL A 35 -0.53 4.19 -3.58
CA VAL A 35 -1.84 4.48 -2.96
C VAL A 35 -2.56 5.63 -3.65
N VAL A 36 -1.84 6.72 -3.95
CA VAL A 36 -2.40 7.91 -4.62
C VAL A 36 -2.69 7.62 -6.09
N VAL A 37 -1.83 6.83 -6.74
CA VAL A 37 -2.04 6.37 -8.11
C VAL A 37 -3.30 5.49 -8.18
N ALA A 38 -3.43 4.52 -7.28
CA ALA A 38 -4.62 3.67 -7.21
C ALA A 38 -5.90 4.49 -6.96
N ALA A 39 -5.85 5.43 -6.01
CA ALA A 39 -6.97 6.31 -5.72
C ALA A 39 -7.31 7.23 -6.90
N SER A 40 -6.31 7.76 -7.60
CA SER A 40 -6.51 8.61 -8.79
C SER A 40 -7.09 7.82 -9.95
N THR A 41 -6.60 6.60 -10.19
CA THR A 41 -7.14 5.67 -11.19
C THR A 41 -8.61 5.36 -10.91
N LEU A 42 -8.96 5.06 -9.66
CA LEU A 42 -10.34 4.80 -9.27
C LEU A 42 -11.21 6.05 -9.42
N LEU A 43 -10.75 7.21 -8.96
CA LEU A 43 -11.49 8.46 -9.10
C LEU A 43 -11.76 8.81 -10.56
N GLN A 44 -10.76 8.60 -11.43
CA GLN A 44 -10.91 8.78 -12.87
C GLN A 44 -11.95 7.82 -13.45
N ALA A 45 -11.90 6.55 -13.06
CA ALA A 45 -12.84 5.53 -13.56
C ALA A 45 -14.29 5.80 -13.13
N VAL A 46 -14.50 6.29 -11.90
CA VAL A 46 -15.84 6.51 -11.32
C VAL A 46 -16.42 7.88 -11.70
N THR A 47 -15.58 8.92 -11.74
CA THR A 47 -16.04 10.32 -11.84
C THR A 47 -15.59 11.02 -13.12
N GLY A 48 -14.72 10.39 -13.90
CA GLY A 48 -14.08 11.02 -15.06
C GLY A 48 -13.03 12.09 -14.71
N ARG A 49 -12.66 12.24 -13.42
CA ARG A 49 -11.71 13.25 -12.94
C ARG A 49 -10.58 12.62 -12.14
N ALA A 50 -9.37 13.17 -12.28
CA ALA A 50 -8.20 12.83 -11.47
C ALA A 50 -7.52 14.10 -10.95
N PRO A 51 -6.80 14.06 -9.83
CA PRO A 51 -6.05 15.22 -9.34
C PRO A 51 -4.87 15.55 -10.28
N GLU A 52 -4.97 16.71 -10.94
CA GLU A 52 -3.98 17.20 -11.90
C GLU A 52 -2.84 17.98 -11.24
N SER A 53 -3.12 18.67 -10.13
CA SER A 53 -2.13 19.49 -9.43
C SER A 53 -1.39 18.72 -8.32
N PRO A 54 -0.12 19.06 -8.02
CA PRO A 54 0.61 18.47 -6.90
C PRO A 54 -0.09 18.65 -5.54
N GLY A 55 -0.76 19.79 -5.34
CA GLY A 55 -1.55 20.07 -4.14
C GLY A 55 -2.75 19.14 -4.01
N ALA A 56 -3.50 18.91 -5.10
CA ALA A 56 -4.64 18.01 -5.11
C ALA A 56 -4.22 16.55 -4.87
N ARG A 57 -3.09 16.11 -5.45
CA ARG A 57 -2.53 14.77 -5.20
C ARG A 57 -2.14 14.59 -3.74
N ARG A 58 -1.54 15.61 -3.11
CA ARG A 58 -1.20 15.60 -1.68
C ARG A 58 -2.43 15.59 -0.78
N ALA A 59 -3.48 16.32 -1.15
CA ALA A 59 -4.75 16.27 -0.44
C ALA A 59 -5.38 14.88 -0.55
N LEU A 60 -5.37 14.28 -1.74
CA LEU A 60 -5.85 12.91 -1.96
C LEU A 60 -5.03 11.89 -1.17
N PHE A 61 -3.70 12.04 -1.12
CA PHE A 61 -2.83 11.20 -0.28
C PHE A 61 -3.32 11.19 1.17
N TRP A 62 -3.50 12.35 1.79
CA TRP A 62 -3.93 12.43 3.18
C TRP A 62 -5.35 11.91 3.39
N LEU A 63 -6.27 12.27 2.49
CA LEU A 63 -7.66 11.82 2.56
C LEU A 63 -7.75 10.29 2.49
N VAL A 64 -7.00 9.67 1.58
CA VAL A 64 -6.98 8.22 1.43
C VAL A 64 -6.30 7.58 2.63
N HIS A 65 -5.12 8.04 3.06
CA HIS A 65 -4.42 7.43 4.19
C HIS A 65 -5.20 7.54 5.50
N TRP A 66 -5.85 8.68 5.74
CA TRP A 66 -6.70 8.84 6.91
C TRP A 66 -7.96 7.98 6.79
N GLY A 67 -8.70 8.08 5.69
CA GLY A 67 -9.95 7.34 5.49
C GLY A 67 -9.76 5.83 5.48
N TYR A 68 -8.77 5.34 4.73
CA TYR A 68 -8.35 3.94 4.72
C TYR A 68 -7.90 3.51 6.11
N GLY A 69 -7.03 4.28 6.77
CA GLY A 69 -6.52 3.99 8.11
C GLY A 69 -7.65 3.84 9.15
N SER A 70 -8.64 4.74 9.13
CA SER A 70 -9.82 4.64 10.00
C SER A 70 -10.66 3.41 9.68
N ALA A 71 -10.90 3.12 8.40
CA ALA A 71 -11.69 1.96 8.00
C ALA A 71 -11.04 0.63 8.42
N VAL A 72 -9.73 0.48 8.23
CA VAL A 72 -9.04 -0.75 8.64
C VAL A 72 -8.90 -0.86 10.16
N GLY A 73 -8.80 0.26 10.88
CA GLY A 73 -8.86 0.27 12.34
C GLY A 73 -10.21 -0.24 12.88
N ALA A 74 -11.32 0.26 12.32
CA ALA A 74 -12.65 -0.23 12.66
C ALA A 74 -12.83 -1.72 12.28
N ALA A 75 -12.32 -2.14 11.12
CA ALA A 75 -12.33 -3.54 10.72
C ALA A 75 -11.54 -4.42 11.68
N HIS A 76 -10.39 -3.96 12.19
CA HIS A 76 -9.61 -4.69 13.19
C HIS A 76 -10.40 -4.89 14.49
N ALA A 77 -11.05 -3.84 15.00
CA ALA A 77 -11.87 -3.93 16.22
C ALA A 77 -12.99 -4.98 16.05
N GLU A 78 -13.68 -4.98 14.90
CA GLU A 78 -14.69 -5.99 14.59
C GLU A 78 -14.09 -7.41 14.47
N LEU A 79 -12.93 -7.54 13.82
CA LEU A 79 -12.22 -8.83 13.74
C LEU A 79 -11.85 -9.35 15.12
N ARG A 80 -11.38 -8.48 16.02
CA ARG A 80 -11.06 -8.84 17.41
C ARG A 80 -12.31 -9.29 18.17
N HIS A 81 -13.45 -8.64 17.98
CA HIS A 81 -14.72 -9.08 18.56
C HIS A 81 -15.13 -10.49 18.10
N ARG A 82 -14.87 -10.86 16.84
CA ARG A 82 -15.27 -12.16 16.27
C ARG A 82 -14.27 -13.28 16.47
N LEU A 83 -12.98 -12.98 16.37
CA LEU A 83 -11.90 -13.97 16.28
C LEU A 83 -10.99 -13.98 17.51
N GLY A 84 -11.00 -12.90 18.30
CA GLY A 84 -9.99 -12.66 19.32
C GLY A 84 -8.57 -12.50 18.74
N GLU A 85 -7.60 -12.28 19.62
CA GLU A 85 -6.17 -12.37 19.24
C GLU A 85 -5.65 -13.79 19.46
N PRO A 86 -4.77 -14.33 18.58
CA PRO A 86 -4.09 -13.63 17.48
C PRO A 86 -4.85 -13.62 16.14
N GLY A 87 -6.10 -14.13 16.10
CA GLY A 87 -6.86 -14.30 14.87
C GLY A 87 -7.15 -13.00 14.11
N ALA A 88 -7.45 -11.92 14.84
CA ALA A 88 -7.66 -10.59 14.27
C ALA A 88 -6.40 -10.03 13.62
N GLY A 89 -5.26 -10.05 14.32
CA GLY A 89 -3.98 -9.60 13.79
C GLY A 89 -3.53 -10.38 12.54
N VAL A 90 -3.68 -11.71 12.54
CA VAL A 90 -3.38 -12.55 11.37
C VAL A 90 -4.29 -12.21 10.18
N THR A 91 -5.59 -12.06 10.43
CA THR A 91 -6.55 -11.72 9.36
C THR A 91 -6.27 -10.34 8.78
N PHE A 92 -5.95 -9.36 9.63
CA PHE A 92 -5.55 -8.02 9.22
C PHE A 92 -4.29 -8.05 8.35
N PHE A 93 -3.24 -8.75 8.80
CA PHE A 93 -2.01 -8.94 8.04
C PHE A 93 -2.28 -9.52 6.65
N LEU A 94 -3.07 -10.61 6.57
CA LEU A 94 -3.41 -11.24 5.30
C LEU A 94 -4.21 -10.30 4.39
N GLY A 95 -5.10 -9.49 4.95
CA GLY A 95 -5.83 -8.45 4.22
C GLY A 95 -4.90 -7.42 3.59
N CYS A 96 -3.99 -6.84 4.38
CA CYS A 96 -3.00 -5.88 3.87
C CYS A 96 -2.08 -6.51 2.82
N GLN A 97 -1.60 -7.73 3.07
CA GLN A 97 -0.74 -8.43 2.12
C GLN A 97 -1.48 -8.73 0.81
N THR A 98 -2.75 -9.12 0.89
CA THR A 98 -3.61 -9.33 -0.30
C THR A 98 -3.76 -8.04 -1.09
N MET A 99 -4.02 -6.92 -0.43
CA MET A 99 -4.07 -5.61 -1.09
C MET A 99 -2.74 -5.27 -1.77
N ALA A 100 -1.61 -5.45 -1.10
CA ALA A 100 -0.30 -5.18 -1.67
C ALA A 100 -0.01 -6.02 -2.93
N LEU A 101 -0.43 -7.30 -2.92
CA LEU A 101 -0.19 -8.24 -4.00
C LEU A 101 -1.20 -8.15 -5.16
N SER A 102 -2.32 -7.43 -4.98
CA SER A 102 -3.40 -7.36 -5.98
C SER A 102 -3.81 -5.94 -6.33
N LEU A 103 -4.25 -5.14 -5.36
CA LEU A 103 -4.77 -3.79 -5.56
C LEU A 103 -3.74 -2.89 -6.23
N PHE A 104 -2.49 -2.89 -5.74
CA PHE A 104 -1.47 -2.00 -6.27
C PHE A 104 -0.94 -2.44 -7.64
N PRO A 105 -0.79 -3.74 -7.94
CA PRO A 105 -0.51 -4.16 -9.30
C PRO A 105 -1.61 -3.80 -10.31
N VAL A 106 -2.88 -3.82 -9.88
CA VAL A 106 -4.02 -3.53 -10.76
C VAL A 106 -4.25 -2.03 -10.94
N LEU A 107 -4.19 -1.25 -9.85
CA LEU A 107 -4.59 0.16 -9.85
C LEU A 107 -3.43 1.13 -9.55
N GLY A 108 -2.42 0.67 -8.81
CA GLY A 108 -1.32 1.48 -8.28
C GLY A 108 -0.06 1.52 -9.15
N ASP A 109 -0.12 0.96 -10.36
CA ASP A 109 0.98 0.92 -11.33
C ASP A 109 2.25 0.21 -10.81
N THR A 110 2.09 -0.69 -9.83
CA THR A 110 3.19 -1.53 -9.36
C THR A 110 3.35 -2.77 -10.25
N PRO A 111 4.55 -3.36 -10.37
CA PRO A 111 4.70 -4.64 -11.05
C PRO A 111 3.85 -5.73 -10.40
N VAL A 112 3.44 -6.74 -11.16
CA VAL A 112 2.84 -7.96 -10.62
C VAL A 112 3.80 -8.71 -9.67
N PRO A 113 3.30 -9.45 -8.65
CA PRO A 113 4.14 -9.98 -7.56
C PRO A 113 5.29 -10.90 -7.99
N TRP A 114 5.12 -11.71 -9.03
CA TRP A 114 6.19 -12.59 -9.53
C TRP A 114 7.33 -11.85 -10.24
N ARG A 115 7.22 -10.53 -10.40
CA ARG A 115 8.31 -9.65 -10.87
C ARG A 115 9.04 -8.94 -9.73
N TRP A 116 8.58 -9.11 -8.49
CA TRP A 116 9.21 -8.50 -7.33
C TRP A 116 10.51 -9.22 -7.00
N THR A 117 11.52 -8.48 -6.55
CA THR A 117 12.74 -9.09 -6.03
C THR A 117 12.42 -9.81 -4.73
N THR A 118 13.20 -10.84 -4.37
CA THR A 118 13.06 -11.51 -3.08
C THR A 118 13.17 -10.50 -1.93
N ARG A 119 14.06 -9.52 -2.06
CA ARG A 119 14.20 -8.41 -1.09
C ARG A 119 12.90 -7.64 -0.93
N LEU A 120 12.28 -7.20 -2.03
CA LEU A 120 11.04 -6.42 -2.00
C LEU A 120 9.88 -7.23 -1.38
N MET A 121 9.77 -8.52 -1.72
CA MET A 121 8.77 -9.39 -1.11
C MET A 121 8.98 -9.51 0.41
N THR A 122 10.23 -9.70 0.86
CA THR A 122 10.58 -9.74 2.28
C THR A 122 10.23 -8.44 2.98
N VAL A 123 10.60 -7.28 2.42
CA VAL A 123 10.27 -5.97 2.99
C VAL A 123 8.76 -5.78 3.08
N SER A 124 8.02 -6.12 2.02
CA SER A 124 6.55 -6.05 2.02
C SER A 124 5.95 -6.88 3.17
N VAL A 125 6.37 -8.15 3.32
CA VAL A 125 5.87 -9.01 4.40
C VAL A 125 6.21 -8.44 5.76
N LEU A 126 7.47 -8.06 6.00
CA LEU A 126 7.92 -7.54 7.29
C LEU A 126 7.19 -6.24 7.67
N GLN A 127 6.98 -5.35 6.71
CA GLN A 127 6.27 -4.10 6.94
C GLN A 127 4.80 -4.36 7.30
N HIS A 128 4.12 -5.29 6.62
CA HIS A 128 2.75 -5.64 6.98
C HIS A 128 2.65 -6.36 8.32
N VAL A 129 3.64 -7.19 8.69
CA VAL A 129 3.72 -7.77 10.04
C VAL A 129 3.87 -6.67 11.08
N ALA A 130 4.81 -5.74 10.88
CA ALA A 130 5.01 -4.62 11.79
C ALA A 130 3.74 -3.75 11.91
N TYR A 131 3.06 -3.51 10.79
CA TYR A 131 1.82 -2.75 10.78
C TYR A 131 0.69 -3.46 11.53
N ALA A 132 0.47 -4.75 11.27
CA ALA A 132 -0.53 -5.54 11.97
C ALA A 132 -0.26 -5.59 13.48
N ALA A 133 1.00 -5.77 13.89
CA ALA A 133 1.39 -5.75 15.29
C ALA A 133 1.15 -4.37 15.94
N ALA A 134 1.43 -3.28 15.23
CA ALA A 134 1.16 -1.93 15.71
C ALA A 134 -0.33 -1.65 15.88
N VAL A 135 -1.17 -2.10 14.93
CA VAL A 135 -2.63 -1.97 15.01
C VAL A 135 -3.18 -2.77 16.20
N ALA A 136 -2.81 -4.05 16.32
CA ALA A 136 -3.24 -4.87 17.45
C ALA A 136 -2.77 -4.30 18.80
N GLY A 137 -1.54 -3.78 18.85
CA GLY A 137 -1.01 -3.11 20.04
C GLY A 137 -1.76 -1.83 20.41
N ALA A 138 -2.07 -0.98 19.43
CA ALA A 138 -2.84 0.24 19.63
C ALA A 138 -4.27 -0.06 20.10
N ASP A 139 -4.93 -1.01 19.45
CA ASP A 139 -6.27 -1.46 19.81
C ASP A 139 -6.30 -2.08 21.23
N ALA A 140 -5.29 -2.87 21.58
CA ALA A 140 -5.15 -3.39 22.94
C ALA A 140 -4.92 -2.29 23.99
N ALA A 141 -4.19 -1.22 23.64
CA ALA A 141 -3.97 -0.09 24.52
C ALA A 141 -5.25 0.72 24.75
N LEU A 142 -6.03 0.99 23.69
CA LEU A 142 -7.32 1.68 23.78
C LEU A 142 -8.31 0.92 24.67
N ASP A 143 -8.38 -0.40 24.51
CA ASP A 143 -9.26 -1.26 25.32
C ASP A 143 -8.90 -1.25 26.81
N ARG A 144 -7.64 -1.03 27.15
CA ARG A 144 -7.20 -0.90 28.55
C ARG A 144 -7.54 0.46 29.15
N VAL A 145 -7.52 1.52 28.35
CA VAL A 145 -7.84 2.90 28.79
C VAL A 145 -9.35 3.10 28.93
N GLY A 146 -10.15 2.41 28.13
CA GLY A 146 -11.62 2.47 28.19
C GLY A 146 -12.25 1.67 29.34
N ARG A 147 -11.47 0.92 30.11
CA ARG A 147 -11.89 0.18 31.31
C ARG A 147 -11.52 0.96 32.58
#